data_AF-A0A556QRF3-F1
#
_entry.id   AF-A0A556QRF3-F1
#
_cell.length_a   1.000
_cell.length_b   1.000
_cell.length_c   1.000
_cell.angle_alpha   90.00
_cell.angle_beta   90.00
_cell.angle_gamma   90.00
#
_symmetry.space_group_name_H-M   'P 1'
#
loop_
_entity.id
_entity.type
_entity.pdbx_description
1 polymer ?
#
loop_
_entity_poly.entity_id
_entity_poly.type
_entity_poly.pdbx_seq_one_letter_code
_entity_poly.pdbx_strand_id
1 'polypeptide(L)'
;MKLRIFIFSLLLSSSLFGEPASDIAAPQKRTEVLDLARKLLTTKSVETSVDDIARKNPFNPLPVVVESSGPDKADSPAPVVVGTSDRDILAAIAEGVRPTGTMKLGDTQFLLFGQKKLKVGDVLPIVFQDTSYELELVGVDRTSFTLRLNKEEITRPIKL
;
A
#
# COMPACT_ATOMS: atom_id res chain seq x y z
N MET A 1 8.48 -59.64 77.70
CA MET A 1 7.17 -60.01 77.14
C MET A 1 6.27 -58.78 77.19
N LYS A 2 5.64 -58.42 76.06
CA LYS A 2 4.58 -57.40 75.88
C LYS A 2 5.01 -55.92 75.85
N LEU A 3 5.47 -55.55 74.65
CA LEU A 3 5.23 -54.27 73.97
C LEU A 3 3.72 -54.05 73.78
N ARG A 4 3.20 -52.82 73.97
CA ARG A 4 2.07 -52.27 73.19
C ARG A 4 1.74 -50.81 73.50
N ILE A 5 1.70 -50.05 72.40
CA ILE A 5 0.81 -48.92 72.07
C ILE A 5 1.14 -47.61 72.77
N PHE A 6 1.93 -46.77 72.07
CA PHE A 6 1.97 -45.33 72.32
C PHE A 6 1.29 -44.59 71.17
N ILE A 7 0.56 -43.57 71.60
CA ILE A 7 -0.52 -42.87 70.94
C ILE A 7 -0.05 -42.02 69.76
N PHE A 8 -0.92 -42.01 68.76
CA PHE A 8 -0.96 -41.21 67.55
C PHE A 8 -1.05 -39.70 67.88
N SER A 9 -0.13 -38.89 67.36
CA SER A 9 -0.15 -37.41 67.46
C SER A 9 0.56 -36.86 66.21
N LEU A 10 -0.14 -36.73 65.08
CA LEU A 10 -0.89 -35.55 64.62
C LEU A 10 0.00 -34.32 64.30
N LEU A 11 0.36 -34.24 63.02
CA LEU A 11 0.47 -33.08 62.12
C LEU A 11 1.07 -31.76 62.66
N LEU A 12 2.17 -31.35 62.03
CA LEU A 12 2.41 -29.95 61.69
C LEU A 12 3.07 -29.88 60.30
N SER A 13 2.24 -29.86 59.26
CA SER A 13 2.65 -29.57 57.89
C SER A 13 2.69 -28.06 57.72
N SER A 14 3.88 -27.47 57.71
CA SER A 14 4.07 -26.05 57.41
C SER A 14 3.82 -25.82 55.92
N SER A 15 2.60 -25.43 55.54
CA SER A 15 2.32 -24.87 54.22
C SER A 15 2.95 -23.48 54.12
N LEU A 16 3.99 -23.36 53.30
CA LEU A 16 4.44 -22.08 52.76
C LEU A 16 3.33 -21.55 51.84
N PHE A 17 2.44 -20.73 52.37
CA PHE A 17 1.58 -19.89 51.55
C PHE A 17 2.45 -18.82 50.89
N GLY A 18 2.76 -19.01 49.60
CA GLY A 18 3.21 -17.89 48.77
C GLY A 18 2.06 -16.89 48.66
N GLU A 19 2.32 -15.63 49.00
CA GLU A 19 1.39 -14.53 48.71
C GLU A 19 1.04 -14.55 47.22
N PRO A 20 -0.21 -14.26 46.84
CA PRO A 20 -0.54 -14.04 45.43
C PRO A 20 0.24 -12.81 44.97
N ALA A 21 1.37 -13.05 44.30
CA ALA A 21 2.15 -12.01 43.67
C ALA A 21 1.23 -11.35 42.64
N SER A 22 0.77 -10.14 42.97
CA SER A 22 0.02 -9.32 42.02
C SER A 22 0.88 -9.16 40.78
N ASP A 23 0.33 -9.51 39.61
CA ASP A 23 0.97 -9.35 38.30
C ASP A 23 1.23 -7.86 37.95
N ILE A 24 0.83 -6.97 38.86
CA ILE A 24 1.02 -5.53 38.78
C ILE A 24 2.34 -5.18 39.44
N ALA A 25 3.22 -4.56 38.67
CA ALA A 25 4.48 -4.05 39.16
C ALA A 25 4.31 -3.13 40.39
N ALA A 26 5.28 -3.21 41.31
CA ALA A 26 5.33 -2.38 42.50
C ALA A 26 5.11 -0.89 42.16
N PRO A 27 4.41 -0.11 43.01
CA PRO A 27 4.06 1.29 42.72
C PRO A 27 5.24 2.16 42.23
N GLN A 28 6.44 1.94 42.78
CA GLN A 28 7.67 2.65 42.41
C GLN A 28 8.12 2.37 40.97
N LYS A 29 8.04 1.10 40.52
CA LYS A 29 8.39 0.74 39.14
C LYS A 29 7.42 1.34 38.13
N ARG A 30 6.14 1.49 38.52
CA ARG A 30 5.14 2.15 37.67
C ARG A 30 5.44 3.63 37.49
N THR A 31 5.87 4.33 38.54
CA THR A 31 6.23 5.75 38.43
C THR A 31 7.46 5.96 37.56
N GLU A 32 8.47 5.09 37.67
CA GLU A 32 9.68 5.16 36.83
C GLU A 32 9.38 4.95 35.35
N VAL A 33 8.53 3.97 35.01
CA VAL A 33 8.11 3.71 33.64
C VAL A 33 7.31 4.89 33.08
N LEU A 34 6.45 5.50 33.89
CA LEU A 34 5.68 6.68 33.47
C LEU A 34 6.57 7.90 33.21
N ASP A 35 7.59 8.13 34.03
CA ASP A 35 8.53 9.23 33.82
C ASP A 35 9.41 9.00 32.59
N LEU A 36 9.84 7.75 32.35
CA LEU A 36 10.54 7.38 31.13
C LEU A 36 9.66 7.61 29.90
N ALA A 37 8.41 7.17 29.93
CA ALA A 37 7.46 7.38 28.84
C ALA A 37 7.24 8.87 28.55
N ARG A 38 7.07 9.70 29.59
CA ARG A 38 6.97 11.16 29.45
C ARG A 38 8.21 11.78 28.81
N LYS A 39 9.40 11.31 29.20
CA LYS A 39 10.66 11.79 28.63
C LYS A 39 10.78 11.45 27.14
N LEU A 40 10.33 10.27 26.72
CA LEU A 40 10.34 9.86 25.31
C LEU A 40 9.25 10.56 24.48
N LEU A 41 8.11 10.85 25.09
CA LEU A 41 7.01 11.61 24.47
C LEU A 41 7.33 13.10 24.30
N THR A 42 8.35 13.61 24.99
CA THR A 42 8.88 14.95 24.75
C THR A 42 9.67 14.92 23.44
N THR A 43 8.95 14.85 22.32
CA THR A 43 9.52 14.87 20.97
C THR A 43 10.21 16.22 20.78
N LYS A 44 11.54 16.20 20.77
CA LYS A 44 12.35 17.32 20.27
C LYS A 44 11.90 17.56 18.83
N SER A 45 11.22 18.67 18.58
CA SER A 45 10.82 19.09 17.25
C SER A 45 12.06 19.11 16.36
N VAL A 46 12.15 18.15 15.44
CA VAL A 46 13.15 18.15 14.40
C VAL A 46 12.58 19.05 13.31
N GLU A 47 13.06 20.28 13.27
CA GLU A 47 12.85 21.20 12.14
C GLU A 47 13.64 20.67 10.93
N THR A 48 13.27 19.51 10.42
CA THR A 48 13.68 19.10 9.08
C THR A 48 12.69 19.73 8.13
N SER A 49 13.15 20.75 7.41
CA SER A 49 12.44 21.26 6.25
C SER A 49 12.13 20.08 5.31
N VAL A 50 10.90 20.05 4.79
CA VAL A 50 10.46 19.04 3.82
C VAL A 50 11.42 18.97 2.63
N ASP A 51 12.05 20.09 2.29
CA ASP A 51 13.03 20.21 1.22
C ASP A 51 14.32 19.43 1.50
N ASP A 52 14.78 19.39 2.75
CA ASP A 52 16.01 18.68 3.12
C ASP A 52 15.82 17.17 3.14
N ILE A 53 14.62 16.70 3.49
CA ILE A 53 14.24 15.29 3.41
C ILE A 53 14.16 14.84 1.95
N ALA A 54 13.58 15.68 1.08
CA ALA A 54 13.52 15.41 -0.35
C ALA A 54 14.91 15.37 -1.01
N ARG A 55 15.82 16.31 -0.65
CA ARG A 55 17.20 16.35 -1.18
C ARG A 55 18.07 15.17 -0.76
N LYS A 56 17.88 14.63 0.45
CA LYS A 56 18.68 13.52 0.98
C LYS A 56 18.11 12.14 0.66
N ASN A 57 16.98 12.05 -0.03
CA ASN A 57 16.36 10.75 -0.32
C ASN A 57 17.09 10.03 -1.47
N PRO A 58 17.83 8.94 -1.20
CA PRO A 58 18.57 8.21 -2.23
C PRO A 58 17.65 7.42 -3.19
N PHE A 59 16.35 7.32 -2.88
CA PHE A 59 15.35 6.63 -3.69
C PHE A 59 14.46 7.60 -4.49
N ASN A 60 14.70 8.90 -4.41
CA ASN A 60 14.02 9.90 -5.24
C ASN A 60 15.00 11.03 -5.61
N PRO A 61 15.93 10.80 -6.57
CA PRO A 61 16.85 11.84 -6.99
C PRO A 61 16.07 12.96 -7.69
N LEU A 62 16.04 14.14 -7.09
CA LEU A 62 15.53 15.33 -7.78
C LEU A 62 16.42 15.63 -9.01
N PRO A 63 15.83 16.02 -10.15
CA PRO A 63 16.62 16.41 -11.31
C PRO A 63 17.51 17.60 -10.92
N VAL A 64 18.81 17.46 -11.13
CA VAL A 64 19.75 18.58 -11.03
C VAL A 64 19.33 19.59 -12.08
N VAL A 65 18.74 20.70 -11.65
CA VAL A 65 18.46 21.84 -12.50
C VAL A 65 19.81 22.44 -12.87
N VAL A 66 20.36 22.02 -14.01
CA VAL A 66 21.42 22.76 -14.67
C VAL A 66 20.74 24.03 -15.18
N GLU A 67 20.92 25.13 -14.44
CA GLU A 67 20.44 26.45 -14.79
C GLU A 67 21.00 26.88 -16.15
N SER A 68 20.32 26.49 -17.22
CA SER A 68 20.45 27.16 -18.51
C SER A 68 19.56 28.38 -18.46
N SER A 69 20.22 29.53 -18.32
CA SER A 69 19.64 30.85 -18.27
C SER A 69 18.91 31.15 -19.58
N GLY A 70 17.60 31.35 -19.49
CA GLY A 70 16.78 31.92 -20.55
C GLY A 70 15.48 32.45 -19.96
N PRO A 71 15.20 33.77 -20.05
CA PRO A 71 13.91 34.30 -19.65
C PRO A 71 12.96 34.20 -20.84
N ASP A 72 11.80 33.58 -20.67
CA ASP A 72 10.51 34.17 -21.06
C ASP A 72 9.32 33.18 -20.93
N LYS A 73 8.22 33.77 -20.43
CA LYS A 73 6.81 33.35 -20.52
C LYS A 73 6.27 32.23 -19.61
N ALA A 74 5.69 32.71 -18.51
CA ALA A 74 4.28 32.56 -18.09
C ALA A 74 3.45 31.34 -18.53
N ASP A 75 2.79 30.76 -17.51
CA ASP A 75 1.75 29.73 -17.50
C ASP A 75 2.16 28.31 -17.94
N SER A 76 2.55 27.51 -16.95
CA SER A 76 2.27 26.08 -16.99
C SER A 76 1.94 25.57 -15.59
N PRO A 77 0.89 24.72 -15.46
CA PRO A 77 0.54 24.09 -14.20
C PRO A 77 1.65 23.14 -13.75
N ALA A 78 1.72 22.97 -12.43
CA ALA A 78 2.68 22.21 -11.63
C ALA A 78 3.43 21.07 -12.33
N PRO A 79 4.73 20.87 -12.03
CA PRO A 79 5.50 19.77 -12.58
C PRO A 79 4.88 18.45 -12.11
N VAL A 80 4.31 17.70 -13.06
CA VAL A 80 3.82 16.35 -12.85
C VAL A 80 5.00 15.51 -12.39
N VAL A 81 4.87 14.97 -11.18
CA VAL A 81 5.83 14.05 -10.56
C VAL A 81 5.98 12.85 -11.50
N VAL A 82 7.14 12.72 -12.15
CA VAL A 82 7.51 11.54 -12.95
C VAL A 82 7.98 10.44 -12.00
N GLY A 83 7.07 9.97 -11.15
CA GLY A 83 7.04 8.56 -10.74
C GLY A 83 6.07 7.90 -11.70
N THR A 84 6.41 6.72 -12.25
CA THR A 84 5.63 6.01 -13.29
C THR A 84 4.13 6.18 -13.04
N SER A 85 3.50 7.12 -13.74
CA SER A 85 2.16 7.54 -13.40
C SER A 85 1.19 6.44 -13.81
N ASP A 86 0.01 6.35 -13.18
CA ASP A 86 -1.04 5.40 -13.61
C ASP A 86 -1.29 5.50 -15.12
N ARG A 87 -1.14 6.72 -15.67
CA ARG A 87 -1.19 7.01 -17.10
C ARG A 87 -0.04 6.40 -17.91
N ASP A 88 1.18 6.41 -17.40
CA ASP A 88 2.34 5.79 -18.06
C ASP A 88 2.21 4.26 -18.07
N ILE A 89 1.76 3.67 -16.96
CA ILE A 89 1.47 2.23 -16.86
C ILE A 89 0.35 1.85 -17.82
N LEU A 90 -0.75 2.61 -17.81
CA LEU A 90 -1.88 2.41 -18.71
C LEU A 90 -1.45 2.53 -20.17
N ALA A 91 -0.59 3.50 -20.51
CA ALA A 91 -0.05 3.65 -21.86
C ALA A 91 0.82 2.46 -22.27
N ALA A 92 1.69 1.98 -21.39
CA ALA A 92 2.55 0.83 -21.64
C ALA A 92 1.74 -0.46 -21.82
N ILE A 93 0.73 -0.69 -20.97
CA ILE A 93 -0.18 -1.82 -21.11
C ILE A 93 -0.97 -1.69 -22.42
N ALA A 94 -1.53 -0.52 -22.70
CA ALA A 94 -2.32 -0.26 -23.91
C ALA A 94 -1.52 -0.43 -25.21
N GLU A 95 -0.19 -0.34 -25.17
CA GLU A 95 0.69 -0.65 -26.32
C GLU A 95 0.82 -2.16 -26.57
N GLY A 96 0.88 -2.97 -25.50
CA GLY A 96 0.91 -4.43 -25.60
C GLY A 96 -0.46 -5.07 -25.88
N VAL A 97 -1.54 -4.35 -25.57
CA VAL A 97 -2.92 -4.77 -25.72
C VAL A 97 -3.33 -4.71 -27.20
N ARG A 98 -3.39 -5.89 -27.84
CA ARG A 98 -3.80 -6.06 -29.25
C ARG A 98 -5.18 -6.70 -29.37
N PRO A 99 -6.26 -5.91 -29.54
CA PRO A 99 -7.57 -6.47 -29.82
C PRO A 99 -7.56 -7.18 -31.18
N THR A 100 -8.24 -8.33 -31.27
CA THR A 100 -8.41 -9.09 -32.51
C THR A 100 -9.44 -8.44 -33.43
N GLY A 101 -10.35 -7.64 -32.88
CA GLY A 101 -11.36 -6.89 -33.64
C GLY A 101 -12.53 -6.45 -32.77
N THR A 102 -13.61 -6.04 -33.44
CA THR A 102 -14.89 -5.71 -32.79
C THR A 102 -16.01 -6.51 -33.43
N MET A 103 -17.04 -6.80 -32.64
CA MET A 103 -18.25 -7.48 -33.09
C MET A 103 -19.46 -6.75 -32.55
N LYS A 104 -20.46 -6.49 -33.40
CA LYS A 104 -21.75 -5.94 -32.98
C LYS A 104 -22.77 -7.08 -32.94
N LEU A 105 -23.45 -7.25 -31.81
CA LEU A 105 -24.53 -8.22 -31.65
C LEU A 105 -25.78 -7.47 -31.17
N GLY A 106 -26.77 -7.34 -32.05
CA GLY A 106 -27.90 -6.43 -31.82
C GLY A 106 -27.41 -4.99 -31.74
N ASP A 107 -27.72 -4.31 -30.63
CA ASP A 107 -27.29 -2.94 -30.37
C ASP A 107 -26.03 -2.85 -29.50
N THR A 108 -25.47 -3.98 -29.05
CA THR A 108 -24.29 -4.00 -28.18
C THR A 108 -23.01 -4.23 -28.99
N GLN A 109 -22.01 -3.38 -28.76
CA GLN A 109 -20.68 -3.50 -29.33
C GLN A 109 -19.74 -4.23 -28.36
N PHE A 110 -19.04 -5.25 -28.88
CA PHE A 110 -18.06 -6.04 -28.14
C PHE A 110 -16.66 -5.83 -28.73
N LEU A 111 -15.68 -5.73 -27.84
CA LEU A 111 -14.27 -5.80 -28.17
C LEU A 111 -13.78 -7.24 -28.03
N LEU A 112 -13.09 -7.74 -29.04
CA LEU A 112 -12.56 -9.10 -29.07
C LEU A 112 -11.08 -9.07 -28.66
N PHE A 113 -10.76 -9.79 -27.59
CA PHE A 113 -9.40 -10.06 -27.13
C PHE A 113 -9.09 -11.54 -27.25
N GLY A 114 -8.54 -11.96 -28.40
CA GLY A 114 -8.32 -13.37 -28.70
C GLY A 114 -9.63 -14.14 -28.67
N GLN A 115 -9.82 -14.99 -27.65
CA GLN A 115 -11.03 -15.77 -27.44
C GLN A 115 -12.04 -15.10 -26.48
N LYS A 116 -11.64 -14.02 -25.79
CA LYS A 116 -12.49 -13.31 -24.83
C LYS A 116 -13.24 -12.19 -25.53
N LYS A 117 -14.54 -12.09 -25.24
CA LYS A 117 -15.39 -10.95 -25.63
C LYS A 117 -15.57 -10.04 -24.43
N LEU A 118 -15.37 -8.75 -24.61
CA LEU A 118 -15.57 -7.72 -23.60
C LEU A 118 -16.64 -6.74 -24.08
N LYS A 119 -17.60 -6.42 -23.23
CA LYS A 119 -18.52 -5.29 -23.44
C LYS A 119 -18.03 -4.07 -22.66
N VAL A 120 -18.59 -2.91 -22.98
CA VAL A 120 -18.41 -1.71 -22.17
C VAL A 120 -18.84 -1.98 -20.72
N GLY A 121 -18.00 -1.59 -19.77
CA GLY A 121 -18.12 -1.83 -18.32
C GLY A 121 -17.49 -3.14 -17.84
N ASP A 122 -16.98 -4.00 -18.73
CA ASP A 122 -16.28 -5.21 -18.30
C ASP A 122 -14.87 -4.91 -17.81
N VAL A 123 -14.43 -5.68 -16.81
CA VAL A 123 -13.08 -5.64 -16.26
C VAL A 123 -12.20 -6.73 -16.88
N LEU A 124 -11.01 -6.33 -17.29
CA LEU A 124 -9.96 -7.16 -17.86
C LEU A 124 -8.75 -7.19 -16.92
N PRO A 125 -8.50 -8.33 -16.25
CA PRO A 125 -7.26 -8.50 -15.50
C PRO A 125 -6.08 -8.69 -16.47
N ILE A 126 -5.04 -7.88 -16.33
CA ILE A 126 -3.79 -8.00 -17.09
C ILE A 126 -2.61 -8.00 -16.12
N VAL A 127 -1.64 -8.87 -16.36
CA VAL A 127 -0.37 -8.87 -15.63
C VAL A 127 0.65 -8.06 -16.43
N PHE A 128 1.21 -7.03 -15.79
CA PHE A 128 2.27 -6.18 -16.36
C PHE A 128 3.33 -5.95 -15.30
N GLN A 129 4.61 -6.22 -15.64
CA GLN A 129 5.74 -6.12 -14.70
C GLN A 129 5.46 -6.87 -13.37
N ASP A 130 5.01 -8.12 -13.47
CA ASP A 130 4.68 -9.00 -12.34
C ASP A 130 3.58 -8.47 -11.40
N THR A 131 2.87 -7.42 -11.80
CA THR A 131 1.75 -6.82 -11.07
C THR A 131 0.45 -7.03 -11.84
N SER A 132 -0.60 -7.45 -11.14
CA SER A 132 -1.93 -7.61 -11.73
C SER A 132 -2.69 -6.29 -11.67
N TYR A 133 -3.18 -5.83 -12.82
CA TYR A 133 -4.01 -4.64 -12.96
C TYR A 133 -5.41 -5.00 -13.45
N GLU A 134 -6.41 -4.30 -12.93
CA GLU A 134 -7.79 -4.43 -13.35
C GLU A 134 -8.14 -3.24 -14.26
N LEU A 135 -8.26 -3.52 -15.56
CA LEU A 135 -8.59 -2.51 -16.56
C LEU A 135 -10.07 -2.57 -16.89
N GLU A 136 -10.73 -1.43 -16.94
CA GLU A 136 -12.13 -1.35 -17.34
C GLU A 136 -12.26 -0.86 -18.77
N LEU A 137 -13.14 -1.50 -19.55
CA LEU A 137 -13.47 -1.06 -20.89
C LEU A 137 -14.58 0.00 -20.84
N VAL A 138 -14.23 1.28 -20.97
CA VAL A 138 -15.20 2.39 -20.85
C VAL A 138 -15.92 2.68 -22.17
N GLY A 139 -15.29 2.39 -23.30
CA GLY A 139 -15.88 2.65 -24.61
C GLY A 139 -15.32 1.75 -25.70
N VAL A 140 -16.17 1.38 -26.65
CA VAL A 140 -15.76 0.62 -27.86
C VAL A 140 -16.48 1.21 -29.06
N ASP A 141 -15.69 1.65 -30.03
CA ASP A 141 -16.14 2.10 -31.33
C ASP A 141 -15.74 1.08 -32.41
N ARG A 142 -16.05 1.39 -33.67
CA ARG A 142 -15.67 0.55 -34.81
C ARG A 142 -14.15 0.54 -35.04
N THR A 143 -13.46 1.64 -34.71
CA THR A 143 -12.03 1.85 -35.02
C THR A 143 -11.19 2.17 -33.79
N SER A 144 -11.80 2.37 -32.63
CA SER A 144 -11.14 2.77 -31.39
C SER A 144 -11.75 2.09 -30.18
N PHE A 145 -11.00 2.03 -29.10
CA PHE A 145 -11.47 1.57 -27.80
C PHE A 145 -10.85 2.43 -26.70
N THR A 146 -11.54 2.55 -25.57
CA THR A 146 -11.11 3.33 -24.42
C THR A 146 -11.00 2.42 -23.21
N LEU A 147 -9.81 2.38 -22.63
CA LEU A 147 -9.53 1.66 -21.38
C LEU A 147 -9.35 2.64 -20.24
N ARG A 148 -9.76 2.22 -19.04
CA ARG A 148 -9.57 2.95 -17.80
C ARG A 148 -8.78 2.12 -16.81
N LEU A 149 -7.83 2.77 -16.15
CA LEU A 149 -7.15 2.27 -14.96
C LEU A 149 -7.33 3.31 -13.85
N ASN A 150 -7.96 2.92 -12.74
CA ASN A 150 -8.31 3.81 -11.65
C ASN A 150 -9.14 5.04 -12.11
N LYS A 151 -8.48 6.19 -12.32
CA LYS A 151 -9.08 7.46 -12.77
C LYS A 151 -8.52 7.96 -14.11
N GLU A 152 -7.58 7.23 -14.70
CA GLU A 152 -6.96 7.59 -15.98
C GLU A 152 -7.60 6.81 -17.11
N GLU A 153 -7.82 7.48 -18.24
CA GLU A 153 -8.44 6.90 -19.43
C GLU A 153 -7.51 7.05 -20.64
N ILE A 154 -7.42 6.01 -21.46
CA ILE A 154 -6.67 6.05 -22.72
C ILE A 154 -7.54 5.53 -23.86
N THR A 155 -7.65 6.34 -24.92
CA THR A 155 -8.29 5.93 -26.16
C THR A 155 -7.24 5.52 -27.16
N ARG A 156 -7.40 4.33 -27.76
CA ARG A 156 -6.48 3.76 -28.74
C ARG A 156 -7.21 3.31 -29.99
N PRO A 157 -6.58 3.43 -31.17
CA PRO A 157 -7.12 2.86 -32.38
C PRO A 157 -6.92 1.34 -32.38
N ILE A 158 -7.87 0.63 -33.00
CA ILE A 158 -7.79 -0.80 -33.25
C ILE A 158 -6.90 -0.99 -34.48
N LYS A 159 -5.67 -1.45 -34.24
CA LYS A 159 -4.77 -1.89 -35.31
C LYS A 159 -5.00 -3.38 -35.54
N LEU A 160 -5.61 -3.71 -36.68
CA LEU A 160 -5.78 -5.08 -37.18
C LEU A 160 -4.48 -5.59 -37.80
#